data_AF-D3IEE4-F1
#
_entry.id   AF-D3IEE4-F1
#
_cell.length_a   1.000
_cell.length_b   1.000
_cell.length_c   1.000
_cell.angle_alpha   90.00
_cell.angle_beta   90.00
_cell.angle_gamma   90.00
#
_symmetry.space_group_name_H-M   'P 1'
#
loop_
_entity.id
_entity.type
_entity.pdbx_description
1 polymer ?
#
loop_
_entity_poly.entity_id
_entity_poly.type
_entity_poly.pdbx_seq_one_letter_code
_entity_poly.pdbx_strand_id
1 'polypeptide(L)'
;MTGKQVDKLAVERGYRGVKQIGKTKILIPDIPKAKDSYYQKRKKHKLFCKRAGIEPTIGHFKADHRLSRNFYKGVKGDAINVLLAVATYNFKEL
;
A
#
# COMPACT_ATOMS: atom_id res chain seq x y z
N MET A 1 -1.39 -3.29 19.84
CA MET A 1 -1.61 -2.30 18.75
C MET A 1 -1.45 -0.91 19.35
N THR A 2 -0.39 -0.20 18.99
CA THR A 2 -0.15 1.17 19.46
C THR A 2 -1.27 2.05 18.95
N GLY A 3 -2.07 2.67 19.83
CA GLY A 3 -3.22 3.53 19.50
C GLY A 3 -2.88 4.85 18.76
N LYS A 4 -1.84 4.84 17.93
CA LYS A 4 -1.42 5.97 17.10
C LYS A 4 -2.25 5.97 15.83
N GLN A 5 -3.13 6.96 15.73
CA GLN A 5 -3.87 7.23 14.51
C GLN A 5 -2.91 7.87 13.49
N VAL A 6 -2.89 7.33 12.27
CA VAL A 6 -2.03 7.85 11.21
C VAL A 6 -2.62 9.15 10.69
N ASP A 7 -1.89 10.26 10.75
CA ASP A 7 -2.40 11.56 10.29
C ASP A 7 -2.44 11.68 8.76
N LYS A 8 -1.51 11.02 8.06
CA LYS A 8 -1.33 11.13 6.61
C LYS A 8 -1.09 9.75 6.00
N LEU A 9 -1.95 9.37 5.06
CA LEU A 9 -1.81 8.18 4.23
C LEU A 9 -1.44 8.59 2.81
N ALA A 10 -0.57 7.83 2.15
CA ALA A 10 -0.27 8.01 0.73
C ALA A 10 -0.93 6.89 -0.08
N VAL A 11 -1.63 7.26 -1.13
CA VAL A 11 -2.32 6.33 -2.05
C VAL A 11 -1.80 6.52 -3.47
N GLU A 12 -2.11 5.57 -4.34
CA GLU A 12 -1.68 5.62 -5.75
C GLU A 12 -2.44 6.65 -6.58
N ARG A 13 -1.85 7.01 -7.71
CA ARG A 13 -2.49 7.89 -8.70
C ARG A 13 -3.71 7.17 -9.28
N GLY A 14 -4.88 7.79 -9.16
CA GLY A 14 -6.15 7.21 -9.65
C GLY A 14 -7.08 6.67 -8.57
N TYR A 15 -6.68 6.72 -7.29
CA TYR A 15 -7.58 6.42 -6.17
C TYR A 15 -8.81 7.34 -6.20
N ARG A 16 -10.01 6.73 -6.33
CA ARG A 16 -11.31 7.45 -6.39
C ARG A 16 -12.07 7.46 -5.07
N GLY A 17 -11.49 6.93 -4.00
CA GLY A 17 -12.16 6.86 -2.70
C GLY A 17 -12.18 8.20 -1.96
N VAL A 18 -12.58 8.14 -0.69
CA VAL A 18 -12.70 9.31 0.18
C VAL A 18 -11.34 9.97 0.42
N LYS A 19 -11.30 11.31 0.43
CA LYS A 19 -10.06 12.09 0.60
C LYS A 19 -9.62 12.23 2.07
N GLN A 20 -10.52 11.91 3.00
CA GLN A 20 -10.28 11.98 4.43
C GLN A 20 -11.14 10.93 5.14
N ILE A 21 -10.53 10.23 6.09
CA ILE A 21 -11.22 9.28 6.98
C ILE A 21 -10.98 9.75 8.41
N GLY A 22 -12.00 10.31 9.06
CA GLY A 22 -11.88 10.92 10.38
C GLY A 22 -10.81 12.02 10.39
N LYS A 23 -9.73 11.82 11.15
CA LYS A 23 -8.57 12.74 11.23
C LYS A 23 -7.49 12.48 10.17
N THR A 24 -7.53 11.32 9.52
CA THR A 24 -6.49 10.89 8.58
C THR A 24 -6.72 11.47 7.20
N LYS A 25 -5.72 12.21 6.69
CA LYS A 25 -5.74 12.78 5.34
C LYS A 25 -5.13 11.80 4.34
N ILE A 26 -5.86 11.52 3.25
CA ILE A 26 -5.39 10.67 2.16
C ILE A 26 -4.76 11.56 1.09
N LEU A 27 -3.46 11.37 0.89
CA LEU A 27 -2.62 12.12 -0.05
C LEU A 27 -2.50 11.32 -1.34
N ILE A 28 -2.98 11.92 -2.43
CA ILE A 28 -2.83 11.40 -3.78
C ILE A 28 -1.63 12.13 -4.42
N PRO A 29 -0.74 11.43 -5.13
CA PRO A 29 0.34 12.05 -5.88
C PRO A 29 -0.27 12.93 -6.97
N ASP A 30 -0.03 14.23 -6.85
CA ASP A 30 -0.53 15.26 -7.76
C ASP A 30 0.64 16.13 -8.22
N ILE A 31 0.42 16.91 -9.26
CA ILE A 31 1.43 17.79 -9.86
C ILE A 31 1.93 18.76 -8.77
N PRO A 32 3.25 18.90 -8.58
CA PRO A 32 3.80 19.79 -7.56
C PRO A 32 3.28 21.22 -7.78
N LYS A 33 2.63 21.79 -6.76
CA LYS A 33 2.12 23.16 -6.87
C LYS A 33 3.28 24.13 -6.93
N ALA A 34 3.17 25.18 -7.77
CA ALA A 34 4.19 26.22 -7.88
C ALA A 34 4.52 26.90 -6.54
N LYS A 35 3.53 26.96 -5.63
CA LYS A 35 3.64 27.52 -4.28
C LYS A 35 4.36 26.61 -3.26
N ASP A 36 4.60 25.33 -3.59
CA ASP A 36 5.27 24.42 -2.65
C ASP A 36 6.78 24.72 -2.61
N SER A 37 7.30 24.97 -1.39
CA SER A 37 8.75 25.06 -1.16
C SER A 37 9.46 23.75 -1.53
N TYR A 38 10.73 23.85 -1.92
CA TYR A 38 11.61 22.70 -2.22
C TYR A 38 11.54 21.61 -1.15
N TYR A 39 11.57 22.01 0.13
CA TYR A 39 11.51 21.06 1.25
C TYR A 39 10.19 20.29 1.29
N GLN A 40 9.06 20.97 1.02
CA GLN A 40 7.74 20.33 1.00
C GLN A 40 7.61 19.34 -0.15
N LYS A 41 8.15 19.68 -1.33
CA LYS A 41 8.21 18.78 -2.50
C LYS A 41 9.02 17.51 -2.18
N ARG A 42 10.21 17.66 -1.59
CA ARG A 42 11.07 16.53 -1.21
C ARG A 42 10.40 15.62 -0.18
N LYS A 43 9.72 16.20 0.82
CA LYS A 43 9.00 15.43 1.86
C LYS A 43 7.84 14.62 1.27
N LYS A 44 7.05 15.22 0.37
CA LYS A 44 5.96 14.52 -0.35
C LYS A 44 6.54 13.41 -1.24
N HIS A 45 7.59 13.70 -2.00
CA HIS A 45 8.25 12.72 -2.87
C HIS A 45 8.76 11.50 -2.07
N LYS A 46 9.45 11.71 -0.95
CA LYS A 46 9.94 10.61 -0.09
C LYS A 46 8.80 9.73 0.44
N LEU A 47 7.65 10.32 0.76
CA LEU A 47 6.47 9.55 1.20
C LEU A 47 5.93 8.66 0.07
N PHE A 48 5.81 9.19 -1.14
CA PHE A 48 5.35 8.42 -2.29
C PHE A 48 6.35 7.35 -2.73
N CYS A 49 7.66 7.62 -2.70
CA CYS A 49 8.67 6.59 -3.01
C CYS A 49 8.64 5.44 -2.01
N LYS A 50 8.41 5.71 -0.71
CA LYS A 50 8.19 4.64 0.28
C LYS A 50 6.97 3.79 -0.06
N ARG A 51 5.88 4.40 -0.53
CA ARG A 51 4.68 3.67 -0.96
C ARG A 51 4.91 2.90 -2.26
N ALA A 52 5.70 3.42 -3.18
CA ALA A 52 6.07 2.70 -4.40
C ALA A 52 6.96 1.49 -4.11
N GLY A 53 7.81 1.56 -3.07
CA GLY A 53 8.69 0.46 -2.69
C GLY A 53 8.00 -0.82 -2.24
N ILE A 54 6.73 -0.77 -1.83
CA ILE A 54 5.97 -1.99 -1.44
C ILE A 54 5.27 -2.66 -2.63
N GLU A 55 5.07 -1.95 -3.74
CA GLU A 55 4.40 -2.49 -4.94
C GLU A 55 5.19 -3.62 -5.61
N PRO A 56 6.53 -3.56 -5.73
CA PRO A 56 7.33 -4.69 -6.21
C PRO A 56 7.08 -5.96 -5.39
N THR A 57 7.07 -5.86 -4.06
CA THR A 57 6.82 -7.01 -3.18
C THR A 57 5.42 -7.56 -3.39
N ILE A 58 4.39 -6.71 -3.50
CA ILE A 58 3.02 -7.12 -3.83
C ILE A 58 2.95 -7.78 -5.22
N GLY A 59 3.71 -7.27 -6.19
CA GLY A 59 3.83 -7.87 -7.53
C GLY A 59 4.45 -9.26 -7.50
N HIS A 60 5.56 -9.42 -6.77
CA HIS A 60 6.17 -10.73 -6.51
C HIS A 60 5.19 -11.69 -5.85
N PHE A 61 4.45 -11.24 -4.83
CA PHE A 61 3.40 -12.06 -4.22
C PHE A 61 2.35 -12.53 -5.24
N LYS A 62 1.92 -11.66 -6.16
CA LYS A 62 0.93 -12.03 -7.20
C LYS A 62 1.48 -13.05 -8.20
N ALA A 63 2.74 -12.90 -8.61
CA ALA A 63 3.39 -13.74 -9.61
C ALA A 63 3.90 -15.07 -9.02
N ASP A 64 4.72 -14.98 -7.97
CA ASP A 64 5.51 -16.10 -7.43
C ASP A 64 4.69 -16.99 -6.49
N HIS A 65 3.73 -16.43 -5.76
CA HIS A 65 2.90 -17.18 -4.81
C HIS A 65 1.52 -17.56 -5.36
N ARG A 66 1.35 -17.52 -6.70
CA ARG A 66 0.13 -17.95 -7.40
C ARG A 66 -1.17 -17.33 -6.86
N LEU A 67 -1.10 -16.14 -6.26
CA LEU A 67 -2.29 -15.43 -5.79
C LEU A 67 -3.27 -15.07 -6.92
N SER A 68 -2.79 -15.09 -8.17
CA SER A 68 -3.61 -14.99 -9.38
C SER A 68 -4.46 -16.23 -9.68
N ARG A 69 -4.18 -17.38 -9.05
CA ARG A 69 -4.89 -18.65 -9.23
C ARG A 69 -5.25 -19.23 -7.87
N ASN A 70 -6.39 -18.79 -7.33
CA ASN A 70 -6.91 -19.39 -6.12
C ASN A 70 -7.69 -20.67 -6.44
N PHE A 71 -7.31 -21.78 -5.79
CA PHE A 71 -7.98 -23.07 -5.89
C PHE A 71 -9.09 -23.24 -4.83
N TYR A 72 -9.13 -22.36 -3.82
CA TYR A 72 -10.15 -22.39 -2.78
C TYR A 72 -11.41 -21.64 -3.21
N LYS A 73 -12.57 -22.13 -2.76
CA LYS A 73 -13.87 -21.62 -3.19
C LYS A 73 -14.26 -20.33 -2.47
N GLY A 74 -14.46 -19.27 -3.25
CA GLY A 74 -15.05 -17.99 -2.82
C GLY A 74 -14.14 -17.14 -1.92
N VAL A 75 -14.70 -16.03 -1.41
CA VAL A 75 -13.96 -14.97 -0.69
C VAL A 75 -13.22 -15.48 0.54
N LYS A 76 -13.80 -16.45 1.26
CA LYS A 76 -13.12 -17.10 2.41
C LYS A 76 -11.87 -17.84 1.97
N GLY A 77 -11.94 -18.54 0.83
CA GLY A 77 -10.80 -19.20 0.21
C GLY A 77 -9.73 -18.21 -0.25
N ASP A 78 -10.12 -17.07 -0.81
CA ASP A 78 -9.18 -16.01 -1.23
C ASP A 78 -8.39 -15.49 -0.03
N ALA A 79 -9.06 -15.24 1.09
CA ALA A 79 -8.42 -14.80 2.32
C ALA A 79 -7.41 -15.84 2.84
N ILE A 80 -7.78 -17.13 2.85
CA ILE A 80 -6.89 -18.21 3.29
C ILE A 80 -5.65 -18.31 2.40
N ASN A 81 -5.82 -18.23 1.08
CA ASN A 81 -4.70 -18.30 0.13
C ASN A 81 -3.71 -17.14 0.32
N VAL A 82 -4.21 -15.92 0.51
CA VAL A 82 -3.39 -14.73 0.81
C VAL A 82 -2.64 -14.90 2.12
N LEU A 83 -3.31 -15.34 3.19
CA LEU A 83 -2.69 -15.54 4.50
C LEU A 83 -1.56 -16.57 4.44
N LEU A 84 -1.78 -17.71 3.77
CA LEU A 84 -0.78 -18.76 3.61
C LEU A 84 0.41 -18.28 2.77
N ALA A 85 0.16 -17.61 1.64
CA ALA A 85 1.22 -17.03 0.81
C ALA A 85 2.12 -16.07 1.60
N VAL A 86 1.52 -15.15 2.35
CA VAL A 86 2.24 -14.19 3.19
C VAL A 86 3.00 -14.89 4.32
N ALA A 87 2.40 -15.90 4.97
CA ALA A 87 3.09 -16.68 5.99
C ALA A 87 4.35 -17.38 5.43
N THR A 88 4.25 -18.02 4.25
CA THR A 88 5.39 -18.69 3.62
C THR A 88 6.53 -17.73 3.27
N TYR A 89 6.21 -16.50 2.84
CA TYR A 89 7.21 -15.47 2.58
C TYR A 89 7.88 -15.01 3.88
N ASN A 90 7.10 -14.76 4.94
CA ASN A 90 7.64 -14.36 6.23
C ASN A 90 8.55 -15.44 6.85
N PHE A 91 8.25 -16.73 6.63
CA PHE A 91 9.10 -17.84 7.08
C PHE A 91 10.36 -18.04 6.22
N LYS A 92 10.37 -17.57 4.97
CA LYS A 92 11.57 -17.62 4.10
C LYS A 92 12.60 -16.53 4.43
N GLU A 93 12.15 -15.44 5.05
CA GLU A 93 12.97 -14.31 5.49
C GLU A 93 13.46 -14.46 6.95
N LEU A 94 13.11 -15.57 7.62
CA LEU A 94 13.65 -16.00 8.92
C LEU A 94 14.85 -16.93 8.72
#